data_AF-A0A7C6L4J1-F1
#
_entry.id   AF-A0A7C6L4J1-F1
#
_cell.length_a   1.000
_cell.length_b   1.000
_cell.length_c   1.000
_cell.angle_alpha   90.00
_cell.angle_beta   90.00
_cell.angle_gamma   90.00
#
_symmetry.space_group_name_H-M   'P 1'
#
loop_
_entity.id
_entity.type
_entity.pdbx_description
1 polymer ?
#
loop_
_entity_poly.entity_id
_entity_poly.type
_entity_poly.pdbx_seq_one_letter_code
_entity_poly.pdbx_strand_id
1 'polypeptide(L)' 'VYVGRIRKDLTNPNGLTFWTAADQICKGAALNAVQIAEYLMKQ' A
#
# COMPACT_ATOMS: atom_id res chain seq x y z
N VAL A 1 0.50 2.96 5.99
CA VAL A 1 1.16 3.09 4.68
C VAL A 1 1.21 4.56 4.35
N TYR A 2 2.40 5.09 4.08
CA TYR A 2 2.63 6.48 3.75
C TYR A 2 2.97 6.59 2.27
N VAL A 3 2.39 7.60 1.60
CA VAL A 3 2.61 7.87 0.18
C VAL A 3 3.01 9.32 0.02
N GLY A 4 4.02 9.59 -0.79
CA GLY A 4 4.53 10.93 -1.03
C GLY A 4 5.24 11.09 -2.37
N ARG A 5 5.73 12.30 -2.63
CA ARG A 5 6.43 12.66 -3.88
C ARG A 5 5.64 12.29 -5.15
N ILE A 6 4.32 12.45 -5.10
CA ILE A 6 3.42 12.16 -6.22
C ILE A 6 3.69 13.16 -7.34
N ARG A 7 4.02 12.66 -8.54
CA ARG A 7 4.27 13.48 -9.72
C ARG A 7 3.91 12.71 -11.00
N LYS A 8 3.68 13.45 -12.09
CA LYS A 8 3.64 12.84 -13.43
C LYS A 8 4.97 12.18 -13.73
N ASP A 9 4.89 11.06 -14.44
CA ASP A 9 6.07 10.36 -14.91
C ASP A 9 6.79 11.19 -16.00
N LEU A 10 8.12 11.02 -16.10
CA LEU A 10 8.95 11.80 -17.01
C LEU A 10 9.02 11.19 -18.42
N THR A 11 8.77 9.88 -18.56
CA THR A 11 8.94 9.15 -19.82
C THR A 11 7.61 8.71 -20.42
N ASN A 12 6.58 8.51 -19.59
CA ASN A 12 5.25 8.11 -20.04
C ASN A 12 4.21 9.22 -19.78
N PRO A 13 3.52 9.75 -20.82
CA PRO A 13 2.47 10.77 -20.65
C PRO A 13 1.28 10.30 -19.80
N ASN A 14 1.06 8.98 -19.69
CA ASN A 14 0.05 8.37 -18.83
C ASN A 14 0.64 7.77 -17.54
N GLY A 15 1.91 8.00 -17.24
CA GLY A 15 2.58 7.47 -16.06
C GLY A 15 2.43 8.35 -14.82
N LEU A 16 2.43 7.72 -13.64
CA LEU A 16 2.44 8.38 -12.34
C LEU A 16 3.57 7.81 -11.49
N THR A 17 4.46 8.66 -11.00
CA THR A 17 5.54 8.26 -10.09
C THR A 17 5.23 8.76 -8.68
N PHE A 18 5.45 7.93 -7.68
CA PHE A 18 5.35 8.29 -6.26
C PHE A 18 6.25 7.38 -5.41
N TRP A 19 6.42 7.75 -4.16
CA TRP A 19 7.17 6.99 -3.17
C TRP A 19 6.22 6.44 -2.11
N THR A 20 6.43 5.19 -1.72
CA THR A 20 5.69 4.55 -0.63
C THR A 20 6.62 4.07 0.47
N ALA A 21 6.24 4.31 1.71
CA ALA A 21 6.92 3.77 2.89
C ALA A 21 5.88 3.19 3.85
N ALA A 22 6.18 2.05 4.47
CA ALA A 22 5.32 1.45 5.45
C ALA A 22 6.12 0.56 6.40
N ASP A 23 5.56 0.33 7.59
CA ASP A 23 6.03 -0.72 8.50
C ASP A 23 5.67 -2.10 7.91
N GLN A 24 6.70 -2.86 7.56
CA GLN A 24 6.57 -4.17 6.94
C GLN A 24 6.14 -5.27 7.91
N ILE A 25 6.44 -5.15 9.21
CA ILE A 25 6.11 -6.17 10.20
C ILE A 25 4.65 -5.99 10.62
N CYS A 26 4.27 -4.78 11.03
CA CYS A 26 2.93 -4.51 11.52
C CYS A 26 1.94 -4.42 10.36
N LYS A 27 2.06 -3.40 9.50
CA LYS A 27 1.08 -3.21 8.42
C LYS A 27 1.30 -4.18 7.26
N GLY A 28 2.54 -4.56 6.95
CA GLY A 28 2.85 -5.47 5.85
C GLY A 28 2.44 -6.92 6.11
N ALA A 29 2.63 -7.43 7.33
CA ALA A 29 2.35 -8.82 7.68
C ALA A 29 1.20 -8.96 8.70
N ALA A 30 1.44 -8.60 9.97
CA ALA A 30 0.53 -8.95 11.06
C ALA A 30 -0.89 -8.40 10.88
N LEU A 31 -1.02 -7.11 10.60
CA LEU A 31 -2.31 -6.46 10.45
C LEU A 31 -3.05 -6.96 9.20
N ASN A 32 -2.36 -7.23 8.10
CA ASN A 32 -3.00 -7.79 6.90
C ASN A 32 -3.55 -9.20 7.17
N ALA A 33 -2.83 -10.04 7.92
CA ALA A 33 -3.30 -11.38 8.30
C ALA A 33 -4.57 -11.31 9.15
N VAL A 34 -4.62 -10.41 10.14
CA VAL A 34 -5.82 -10.18 10.96
C VAL A 34 -6.98 -9.68 10.11
N GLN A 35 -6.75 -8.72 9.20
CA GLN A 35 -7.80 -8.20 8.33
C GLN A 35 -8.41 -9.27 7.41
N ILE A 36 -7.59 -10.20 6.89
CA ILE A 36 -8.07 -11.34 6.11
C ILE A 36 -8.93 -12.26 7.00
N ALA A 37 -8.47 -12.57 8.22
CA ALA A 37 -9.24 -13.39 9.15
C ALA A 37 -10.59 -12.74 9.52
N GLU A 38 -10.61 -11.44 9.79
CA GLU A 38 -11.84 -10.69 10.07
C GLU A 38 -12.82 -10.70 8.88
N TYR A 39 -12.31 -10.60 7.65
CA TYR A 39 -13.14 -10.70 6.45
C TYR A 39 -13.78 -12.08 6.32
N LEU A 40 -12.99 -13.15 6.50
CA LEU A 40 -13.48 -14.53 6.43
C LEU A 40 -14.49 -14.86 7.53
N MET A 41 -14.34 -14.30 8.73
CA MET A 41 -15.30 -14.49 9.83
C MET A 41 -16.62 -13.74 9.65
N LYS A 42 -16.65 -12.69 8.81
CA LYS A 42 -17.86 -11.92 8.51
C LYS A 42 -18.68 -12.51 7.36
N GLN A 43 -18.10 -13.45 6.60
CA GLN A 43 -18.71 -14.12 5.47
C GLN A 43 -19.42 -15.40 5.94
#